data_AF-A0A7W2T2J2-F1
#
_entry.id   AF-A0A7W2T2J2-F1
#
_cell.length_a   1.000
_cell.length_b   1.000
_cell.length_c   1.000
_cell.angle_alpha   90.00
_cell.angle_beta   90.00
_cell.angle_gamma   90.00
#
_symmetry.space_group_name_H-M   'P 1'
#
loop_
_entity.id
_entity.type
_entity.pdbx_description
1 polymer ?
#
loop_
_entity_poly.entity_id
_entity_poly.type
_entity_poly.pdbx_seq_one_letter_code
_entity_poly.pdbx_strand_id
1 'polypeptide(L)'
;MRVTIIELKSNESNFQNLTQCCGKFFDENEKLYLFSTLVAWTGSDIKATQWFQSETISAFGGKTAFQLCKKDQTDAVIKYIRHIERGGFA
;
A
#
# COMPACT_ATOMS: atom_id res chain seq x y z
N MET A 1 21.15 9.54 12.07
CA MET A 1 20.68 8.15 11.97
C MET A 1 20.84 7.70 10.53
N ARG A 2 21.67 6.68 10.26
CA ARG A 2 21.84 6.08 8.93
C ARG A 2 20.87 4.91 8.83
N VAL A 3 19.68 5.12 8.28
CA VAL A 3 18.89 3.99 7.77
C VAL A 3 19.70 3.44 6.60
N THR A 4 20.24 2.24 6.76
CA THR A 4 21.18 1.64 5.80
C THR A 4 20.41 1.23 4.55
N ILE A 5 20.96 1.53 3.38
CA ILE A 5 20.41 1.16 2.05
C ILE A 5 20.10 -0.35 1.95
N ILE A 6 20.75 -1.16 2.79
CA ILE A 6 20.57 -2.62 2.91
C ILE A 6 19.17 -2.97 3.46
N GLU A 7 18.65 -2.20 4.40
CA GLU A 7 17.33 -2.41 5.03
C GLU A 7 16.19 -2.05 4.05
N LEU A 8 16.39 -0.99 3.26
CA LEU A 8 15.45 -0.55 2.22
C LEU A 8 15.36 -1.58 1.08
N LYS A 9 16.51 -2.07 0.58
CA LYS A 9 16.55 -3.15 -0.44
C LYS A 9 15.98 -4.48 0.06
N SER A 10 16.20 -4.81 1.34
CA SER A 10 15.63 -6.02 1.94
C SER A 10 14.11 -5.91 2.06
N ASN A 11 13.58 -4.72 2.38
CA ASN A 11 12.15 -4.49 2.43
C ASN A 11 11.48 -4.51 1.04
N GLU A 12 12.07 -3.91 0.00
CA GLU A 12 11.51 -4.05 -1.36
C GLU A 12 11.48 -5.51 -1.83
N SER A 13 12.48 -6.30 -1.44
CA SER A 13 12.55 -7.73 -1.73
C SER A 13 11.51 -8.56 -0.96
N ASN A 14 10.97 -8.04 0.15
CA ASN A 14 9.95 -8.72 0.97
C ASN A 14 8.52 -8.51 0.44
N PHE A 15 8.32 -7.54 -0.47
CA PHE A 15 7.01 -7.15 -0.99
C PHE A 15 6.92 -7.36 -2.51
N GLN A 16 7.39 -8.50 -3.02
CA GLN A 16 7.47 -8.76 -4.46
C GLN A 16 6.10 -8.69 -5.15
N ASN A 17 5.05 -9.22 -4.52
CA ASN A 17 3.71 -9.25 -5.11
C ASN A 17 3.11 -7.84 -5.16
N LEU A 18 3.20 -7.07 -4.08
CA LEU A 18 2.77 -5.67 -4.04
C LEU A 18 3.56 -4.80 -5.00
N THR A 19 4.89 -4.99 -5.08
CA THR A 19 5.76 -4.27 -6.02
C THR A 19 5.34 -4.54 -7.46
N GLN A 20 5.07 -5.80 -7.82
CA GLN A 20 4.62 -6.17 -9.16
C GLN A 20 3.20 -5.67 -9.46
N CYS A 21 2.31 -5.70 -8.46
CA CYS A 21 0.92 -5.29 -8.61
C CYS A 21 0.78 -3.77 -8.78
N CYS A 22 1.40 -3.00 -7.88
CA CYS A 22 1.14 -1.57 -7.75
C CYS A 22 2.38 -0.71 -7.50
N GLY A 23 3.57 -1.29 -7.41
CA GLY A 23 4.80 -0.56 -7.11
C GLY A 23 5.19 0.50 -8.15
N LYS A 24 4.67 0.45 -9.38
CA LYS A 24 4.92 1.49 -10.39
C LYS A 24 4.16 2.81 -10.13
N PHE A 25 3.19 2.81 -9.21
CA PHE A 25 2.31 3.95 -8.95
C PHE A 25 2.76 4.82 -7.78
N PHE A 26 3.82 4.41 -7.08
CA PHE A 26 4.25 5.01 -5.81
C PHE A 26 5.76 5.23 -5.81
N ASP A 27 6.22 6.26 -5.10
CA ASP A 27 7.64 6.48 -4.86
C ASP A 27 8.19 5.53 -3.79
N GLU A 28 9.52 5.42 -3.65
CA GLU A 28 10.17 4.50 -2.69
C GLU A 28 9.65 4.65 -1.25
N ASN A 29 9.51 5.89 -0.78
CA ASN A 29 9.00 6.18 0.57
C ASN A 29 7.54 5.75 0.74
N GLU A 30 6.72 5.94 -0.30
CA GLU A 30 5.31 5.56 -0.28
C GLU A 30 5.14 4.05 -0.34
N LYS A 31 5.94 3.35 -1.17
CA LYS A 31 5.98 1.89 -1.22
C LYS A 31 6.32 1.31 0.14
N LEU A 32 7.37 1.81 0.78
CA LEU A 32 7.80 1.30 2.09
C LEU A 32 6.71 1.47 3.14
N TYR A 33 6.08 2.65 3.19
CA TYR A 33 4.96 2.91 4.09
C TYR A 33 3.77 1.99 3.78
N LEU A 34 3.27 2.05 2.54
CA LEU A 34 2.07 1.33 2.12
C LEU A 34 2.23 -0.18 2.28
N PHE A 35 3.33 -0.75 1.78
CA PHE A 35 3.53 -2.19 1.78
C PHE A 35 3.70 -2.73 3.19
N SER A 36 4.48 -2.03 4.03
CA SER A 36 4.64 -2.43 5.43
C SER A 36 3.32 -2.37 6.19
N THR A 37 2.52 -1.32 5.99
CA THR A 37 1.19 -1.19 6.62
C THR A 37 0.23 -2.27 6.15
N LEU A 38 0.11 -2.50 4.84
CA LEU A 38 -0.79 -3.51 4.30
C LEU A 38 -0.40 -4.93 4.72
N VAL A 39 0.91 -5.24 4.76
CA VAL A 39 1.39 -6.53 5.26
C VAL A 39 1.16 -6.66 6.76
N ALA A 40 1.32 -5.60 7.54
CA ALA A 40 0.99 -5.62 8.96
C ALA A 40 -0.50 -5.90 9.20
N TRP A 41 -1.40 -5.37 8.36
CA TRP A 41 -2.84 -5.61 8.48
C TRP A 41 -3.27 -7.01 8.02
N THR A 42 -2.74 -7.46 6.88
CA THR A 42 -3.20 -8.70 6.24
C THR A 42 -2.37 -9.93 6.63
N GLY A 43 -1.19 -9.71 7.20
CA GLY A 43 -0.23 -10.73 7.63
C GLY A 43 0.69 -11.25 6.55
N SER A 44 0.51 -10.90 5.26
CA SER A 44 1.45 -11.28 4.19
C SER A 44 1.31 -10.42 2.93
N ASP A 45 2.38 -10.33 2.14
CA ASP A 45 2.43 -9.64 0.85
C ASP A 45 1.36 -10.14 -0.14
N ILE A 46 1.14 -11.47 -0.18
CA ILE A 46 0.11 -12.08 -1.04
C ILE A 46 -1.29 -11.61 -0.63
N LYS A 47 -1.61 -11.64 0.67
CA LYS A 47 -2.91 -11.21 1.17
C LYS A 47 -3.10 -9.70 1.05
N ALA A 48 -2.04 -8.92 1.25
CA ALA A 48 -2.02 -7.49 1.01
C ALA A 48 -2.33 -7.17 -0.46
N THR A 49 -1.74 -7.92 -1.38
CA THR A 49 -1.98 -7.80 -2.83
C THR A 49 -3.43 -8.17 -3.19
N GLN A 50 -4.00 -9.19 -2.53
CA GLN A 50 -5.42 -9.54 -2.71
C GLN A 50 -6.34 -8.45 -2.19
N TRP A 51 -6.10 -7.93 -0.98
CA TRP A 51 -6.84 -6.80 -0.42
C TRP A 51 -6.79 -5.59 -1.37
N PHE A 52 -5.60 -5.26 -1.88
CA PHE A 52 -5.41 -4.12 -2.77
C PHE A 52 -6.25 -4.20 -4.06
N GLN A 53 -6.48 -5.42 -4.57
CA GLN A 53 -7.22 -5.66 -5.81
C GLN A 53 -8.71 -5.95 -5.61
N SER A 54 -9.08 -6.60 -4.52
CA SER A 54 -10.44 -7.11 -4.29
C SER A 54 -11.22 -6.32 -3.25
N GLU A 55 -10.56 -5.67 -2.30
CA GLU A 55 -11.26 -4.89 -1.28
C GLU A 55 -11.77 -3.58 -1.86
N THR A 56 -13.09 -3.37 -1.76
CA THR A 56 -13.73 -2.14 -2.19
C THR A 56 -13.73 -1.12 -1.06
N ILE A 57 -13.23 0.07 -1.34
CA ILE A 57 -13.20 1.15 -0.36
C ILE A 57 -14.47 2.00 -0.52
N SER A 58 -15.38 1.90 0.46
CA SER A 58 -16.65 2.62 0.49
C SER A 58 -16.49 4.13 0.34
N ALA A 59 -15.47 4.73 0.96
CA ALA A 59 -15.15 6.15 0.86
C ALA A 59 -14.86 6.63 -0.58
N PHE A 60 -14.53 5.71 -1.50
CA PHE A 60 -14.27 6.01 -2.91
C PHE A 60 -15.38 5.48 -3.85
N GLY A 61 -16.58 5.28 -3.32
CA GLY A 61 -17.73 4.78 -4.09
C GLY A 61 -17.59 3.31 -4.46
N GLY A 62 -17.02 2.49 -3.56
CA GLY A 62 -16.86 1.05 -3.76
C GLY A 62 -15.75 0.67 -4.74
N LYS A 63 -14.79 1.57 -5.00
CA LYS A 63 -13.63 1.28 -5.84
C LYS A 63 -12.53 0.62 -5.04
N THR A 64 -11.76 -0.25 -5.69
CA THR A 64 -10.60 -0.88 -5.07
C THR A 64 -9.38 0.04 -5.12
N ALA A 65 -8.41 -0.17 -4.22
CA ALA A 65 -7.17 0.62 -4.21
C ALA A 65 -6.46 0.56 -5.57
N PHE A 66 -6.47 -0.61 -6.21
CA PHE A 66 -5.95 -0.78 -7.57
C PHE A 66 -6.66 0.08 -8.62
N GLN A 67 -7.99 0.17 -8.56
CA GLN A 67 -8.76 1.02 -9.48
C GLN A 67 -8.46 2.51 -9.28
N LEU A 68 -8.17 2.94 -8.04
CA LEU A 68 -7.77 4.32 -7.75
C LEU A 68 -6.39 4.64 -8.32
N CYS A 69 -5.42 3.73 -8.15
CA CYS A 69 -4.10 3.87 -8.77
C CYS A 69 -4.19 3.96 -10.31
N LYS A 70 -5.05 3.17 -10.94
CA LYS A 70 -5.28 3.26 -12.40
C LYS A 70 -5.89 4.59 -12.86
N LYS A 71 -6.48 5.36 -11.95
CA LYS A 71 -7.07 6.69 -12.22
C LYS A 71 -6.17 7.84 -11.78
N ASP A 72 -4.88 7.58 -11.51
CA ASP A 72 -3.94 8.57 -11.00
C ASP A 72 -4.31 9.12 -9.60
N GLN A 73 -5.13 8.38 -8.85
CA GLN A 73 -5.61 8.75 -7.51
C GLN A 73 -4.79 8.04 -6.41
N THR A 74 -3.48 7.95 -6.59
CA THR A 74 -2.56 7.25 -5.69
C THR A 74 -2.43 7.96 -4.34
N ASP A 75 -2.37 9.29 -4.34
CA ASP A 75 -2.37 10.12 -3.13
C ASP A 75 -3.63 9.88 -2.26
N ALA A 76 -4.79 9.67 -2.89
CA ALA A 76 -6.02 9.37 -2.18
C ALA A 76 -5.94 8.04 -1.42
N VAL A 77 -5.31 7.02 -2.03
CA VAL A 77 -5.05 5.72 -1.37
C VAL A 77 -4.14 5.91 -0.16
N ILE A 78 -3.03 6.63 -0.30
CA ILE A 78 -2.09 6.88 0.81
C ILE A 78 -2.77 7.63 1.96
N LYS A 79 -3.55 8.67 1.64
CA LYS A 79 -4.31 9.43 2.64
C LYS A 79 -5.33 8.57 3.37
N TYR A 80 -6.01 7.69 2.65
CA TYR A 80 -6.97 6.74 3.23
C TYR A 80 -6.29 5.78 4.21
N ILE A 81 -5.17 5.16 3.82
CA ILE A 81 -4.41 4.25 4.68
C ILE A 81 -3.90 4.98 5.93
N ARG A 82 -3.37 6.20 5.78
CA ARG A 82 -2.97 7.05 6.92
C ARG A 82 -4.12 7.41 7.84
N HIS A 83 -5.33 7.56 7.30
CA HIS A 83 -6.51 7.85 8.10
C HIS A 83 -6.91 6.65 8.97
N ILE A 84 -6.90 5.44 8.40
CA ILE A 84 -7.17 4.20 9.14
C ILE A 84 -6.14 4.00 10.26
N GLU A 85 -4.84 4.13 9.96
CA GLU A 85 -3.76 3.98 10.96
C GLU A 85 -3.90 4.93 12.15
N ARG A 86 -4.49 6.11 11.94
CA ARG A 86 -4.73 7.10 13.01
C ARG A 86 -5.98 6.82 13.85
N GLY A 87 -6.66 5.69 13.63
CA GLY A 87 -7.91 5.34 14.29
C GLY A 87 -9.12 6.09 13.73
N GLY A 88 -9.00 6.66 12.51
CA GLY A 88 -10.10 7.28 11.81
C GLY A 88 -11.05 6.21 11.28
N PHE A 89 -12.08 5.89 12.06
CA PHE A 89 -13.29 5.25 11.53
C PHE A 89 -13.98 6.28 10.64
N ALA A 90 -13.87 6.11 9.33
CA ALA A 90 -14.77 6.76 8.38
C ALA A 90 -16.09 5.99 8.32
#